data_AF-A0A952ZX03-F1
#
_entry.id   AF-A0A952ZX03-F1
#
_cell.length_a   1.000
_cell.length_b   1.000
_cell.length_c   1.000
_cell.angle_alpha   90.00
_cell.angle_beta   90.00
_cell.angle_gamma   90.00
#
_symmetry.space_group_name_H-M   'P 1'
#
loop_
_entity.id
_entity.type
_entity.pdbx_description
1 polymer ?
#
loop_
_entity_poly.entity_id
_entity_poly.type
_entity_poly.pdbx_seq_one_letter_code
_entity_poly.pdbx_strand_id
1 'polypeptide(L)'
;MLRAKWNHNVQFLFHDSLLYSNMDPRQRSILFREAKATAERDGEQYIATINQDALDSMREELSAEEFNQIFGDAVVLQLTDKSDADKLLGVHINFDYDS
;
A
#
# COMPACT_ATOMS: atom_id res chain seq x y z
N MET A 1 -3.72 -14.24 -14.19
CA MET A 1 -4.42 -15.26 -13.37
C MET A 1 -5.60 -14.66 -12.60
N LEU A 2 -5.45 -13.57 -11.83
CA LEU A 2 -6.58 -12.91 -11.13
C LEU A 2 -7.68 -12.34 -12.06
N ARG A 3 -7.30 -11.71 -13.18
CA ARG A 3 -8.25 -11.11 -14.15
C ARG A 3 -9.21 -12.11 -14.80
N ALA A 4 -8.87 -13.40 -14.78
CA ALA A 4 -9.69 -14.43 -15.40
C ALA A 4 -10.97 -14.72 -14.57
N LYS A 5 -11.00 -14.34 -13.28
CA LYS A 5 -12.12 -14.55 -12.36
C LYS A 5 -12.67 -15.97 -12.38
N TRP A 6 -11.76 -16.95 -12.53
CA TRP A 6 -12.16 -18.35 -12.61
C TRP A 6 -12.60 -18.82 -11.24
N ASN A 7 -13.92 -19.03 -11.10
CA ASN A 7 -14.57 -19.54 -9.91
C ASN A 7 -14.35 -18.70 -8.63
N HIS A 8 -14.19 -17.37 -8.77
CA HIS A 8 -14.13 -16.45 -7.63
C HIS A 8 -14.73 -15.08 -7.98
N ASN A 9 -15.19 -14.38 -6.93
CA ASN A 9 -15.66 -12.99 -7.01
C ASN A 9 -14.73 -12.00 -6.31
N VAL A 10 -13.48 -12.41 -5.99
CA VAL A 10 -12.46 -11.49 -5.46
C VAL A 10 -12.22 -10.36 -6.48
N GLN A 11 -12.40 -9.12 -6.04
CA GLN A 11 -12.27 -7.88 -6.81
C GLN A 11 -11.14 -6.98 -6.28
N PHE A 12 -10.22 -7.56 -5.52
CA PHE A 12 -9.07 -6.84 -5.01
C PHE A 12 -7.79 -7.66 -5.14
N LEU A 13 -6.67 -6.96 -5.17
CA LEU A 13 -5.33 -7.54 -5.06
C LEU A 13 -4.65 -6.91 -3.85
N PHE A 14 -4.00 -7.73 -3.05
CA PHE A 14 -3.26 -7.29 -1.87
C PHE A 14 -1.81 -7.71 -1.97
N HIS A 15 -0.89 -6.78 -1.70
CA HIS A 15 0.54 -7.08 -1.57
C HIS A 15 1.11 -6.44 -0.31
N ASP A 16 2.05 -7.15 0.30
CA ASP A 16 2.79 -6.63 1.43
C ASP A 16 3.97 -5.74 0.97
N SER A 17 4.69 -5.16 1.93
CA SER A 17 5.80 -4.25 1.66
C SER A 17 7.03 -4.92 1.05
N LEU A 18 7.17 -6.26 1.13
CA LEU A 18 8.32 -6.99 0.59
C LEU A 18 8.36 -6.94 -0.94
N LEU A 19 7.19 -6.87 -1.59
CA LEU A 19 7.13 -6.72 -3.04
C LEU A 19 7.89 -5.49 -3.54
N TYR A 20 7.97 -4.44 -2.71
CA TYR A 20 8.52 -3.13 -3.10
C TYR A 20 9.93 -2.89 -2.54
N SER A 21 10.44 -3.73 -1.65
CA SER A 21 11.61 -3.41 -0.80
C SER A 21 12.90 -3.17 -1.59
N ASN A 22 13.04 -3.81 -2.76
CA ASN A 22 14.24 -3.72 -3.60
C ASN A 22 14.03 -2.90 -4.87
N MET A 23 12.92 -2.15 -4.97
CA MET A 23 12.63 -1.30 -6.12
C MET A 23 13.20 0.10 -5.90
N ASP A 24 13.79 0.66 -6.96
CA ASP A 24 14.14 2.09 -6.98
C ASP A 24 12.88 2.95 -6.77
N PRO A 25 12.95 4.10 -6.06
CA PRO A 25 11.77 4.94 -5.80
C PRO A 25 11.00 5.32 -7.08
N ARG A 26 11.69 5.56 -8.21
CA ARG A 26 11.01 5.84 -9.49
C ARG A 26 10.22 4.65 -10.00
N GLN A 27 10.77 3.45 -9.87
CA GLN A 27 10.07 2.21 -10.26
C GLN A 27 8.84 1.97 -9.40
N ARG A 28 8.93 2.23 -8.09
CA ARG A 28 7.77 2.17 -7.18
C ARG A 28 6.69 3.18 -7.58
N SER A 29 7.07 4.42 -7.87
CA SER A 29 6.13 5.44 -8.33
C SER A 29 5.40 5.04 -9.61
N ILE A 30 6.11 4.47 -10.59
CA ILE A 30 5.49 3.93 -11.81
C ILE A 30 4.54 2.78 -11.46
N LEU A 31 4.96 1.85 -10.59
CA LEU A 31 4.13 0.73 -10.16
C LEU A 31 2.81 1.20 -9.55
N PHE A 32 2.84 2.12 -8.60
CA PHE A 32 1.62 2.58 -7.92
C PHE A 32 0.71 3.38 -8.86
N ARG A 33 1.27 4.15 -9.79
CA ARG A 33 0.49 4.81 -10.83
C ARG A 33 -0.25 3.81 -11.73
N GLU A 34 0.46 2.79 -12.22
CA GLU A 34 -0.15 1.76 -13.08
C GLU A 34 -1.15 0.89 -12.32
N ALA A 35 -0.87 0.58 -11.04
CA ALA A 35 -1.77 -0.17 -10.19
C ALA A 35 -3.09 0.59 -9.96
N LYS A 36 -3.01 1.89 -9.64
CA LYS A 36 -4.19 2.76 -9.49
C LYS A 36 -5.00 2.83 -10.79
N ALA A 37 -4.35 3.16 -11.91
CA ALA A 37 -5.02 3.27 -13.20
C ALA A 37 -5.68 1.94 -13.63
N THR A 38 -5.02 0.81 -13.36
CA THR A 38 -5.56 -0.52 -13.65
C THR A 38 -6.75 -0.85 -12.75
N ALA A 39 -6.65 -0.57 -11.45
CA ALA A 39 -7.72 -0.80 -10.48
C ALA A 39 -8.96 0.03 -10.83
N GLU A 40 -8.80 1.32 -11.13
CA GLU A 40 -9.88 2.21 -11.56
C GLU A 40 -10.54 1.74 -12.86
N ARG A 41 -9.73 1.38 -13.87
CA ARG A 41 -10.23 0.89 -15.16
C ARG A 41 -11.04 -0.39 -15.03
N ASP A 42 -10.56 -1.33 -14.22
CA ASP A 42 -11.15 -2.66 -14.11
C ASP A 42 -12.25 -2.71 -13.02
N GLY A 43 -12.47 -1.62 -12.27
CA GLY A 43 -13.44 -1.54 -11.17
C GLY A 43 -13.05 -2.41 -9.97
N GLU A 44 -11.75 -2.55 -9.74
CA GLU A 44 -11.14 -3.40 -8.70
C GLU A 44 -10.37 -2.53 -7.69
N GLN A 45 -9.94 -3.13 -6.58
CA GLN A 45 -9.13 -2.46 -5.57
C GLN A 45 -7.70 -3.00 -5.54
N TYR A 46 -6.72 -2.11 -5.47
CA TYR A 46 -5.34 -2.47 -5.16
C TYR A 46 -5.02 -2.02 -3.74
N ILE A 47 -4.75 -2.98 -2.87
CA ILE A 47 -4.41 -2.74 -1.46
C ILE A 47 -2.93 -3.06 -1.29
N ALA A 48 -2.18 -2.16 -0.66
CA ALA A 48 -0.76 -2.32 -0.42
C ALA A 48 -0.42 -1.90 1.01
N THR A 49 0.45 -2.66 1.67
CA THR A 49 1.16 -2.13 2.85
C THR A 49 2.47 -1.51 2.41
N ILE A 50 2.72 -0.27 2.83
CA ILE A 50 3.91 0.48 2.46
C ILE A 50 4.54 1.03 3.75
N ASN A 51 5.85 0.89 3.88
CA ASN A 51 6.58 1.51 4.99
C ASN A 51 6.74 3.02 4.75
N GLN A 52 6.87 3.79 5.83
CA GLN A 52 6.98 5.25 5.74
C GLN A 52 8.18 5.72 4.91
N ASP A 53 9.35 5.09 5.09
CA ASP A 53 10.57 5.39 4.33
C ASP A 53 10.39 5.16 2.83
N ALA A 54 9.66 4.10 2.45
CA ALA A 54 9.33 3.83 1.06
C ALA A 54 8.42 4.91 0.47
N LEU A 55 7.42 5.35 1.22
CA LEU A 55 6.51 6.42 0.81
C LEU A 55 7.24 7.76 0.66
N ASP A 56 8.12 8.09 1.60
CA ASP A 56 8.91 9.32 1.60
C ASP A 56 9.88 9.36 0.41
N SER A 57 10.56 8.25 0.11
CA SER A 57 11.45 8.16 -1.06
C SER A 57 10.73 8.41 -2.39
N MET A 58 9.46 8.01 -2.51
CA MET A 58 8.65 8.31 -3.71
C MET A 58 8.23 9.78 -3.76
N ARG A 59 7.99 10.41 -2.61
CA ARG A 59 7.64 11.83 -2.52
C ARG A 59 8.78 12.73 -2.98
N GLU A 60 10.03 12.33 -2.79
CA GLU A 60 11.21 13.07 -3.27
C GLU A 60 11.36 13.01 -4.80
N GLU A 61 10.88 11.93 -5.43
CA GLU A 61 10.95 11.73 -6.88
C GLU A 61 9.75 12.27 -7.66
N LEU A 62 8.62 12.50 -6.97
CA LEU A 62 7.36 12.93 -7.57
C LEU A 62 7.08 14.40 -7.29
N SER A 63 6.41 15.08 -8.22
CA SER A 63 5.78 16.35 -7.88
C SER A 63 4.68 16.15 -6.84
N ALA A 64 4.37 17.19 -6.07
CA ALA A 64 3.29 17.14 -5.08
C ALA A 64 1.93 16.76 -5.71
N GLU A 65 1.70 17.22 -6.94
CA GLU A 65 0.51 16.91 -7.74
C GLU A 65 0.44 15.42 -8.09
N GLU A 66 1.52 14.83 -8.63
CA GLU A 66 1.56 13.40 -8.96
C GLU A 66 1.44 12.52 -7.71
N PHE A 67 2.09 12.90 -6.62
CA PHE A 67 1.99 12.17 -5.36
C PHE A 67 0.54 12.15 -4.86
N ASN A 68 -0.15 13.30 -4.88
CA ASN A 68 -1.55 13.39 -4.49
C ASN A 68 -2.48 12.62 -5.45
N GLN A 69 -2.19 12.61 -6.75
CA GLN A 69 -2.96 11.82 -7.70
C GLN A 69 -2.85 10.31 -7.47
N ILE A 70 -1.70 9.84 -6.95
CA ILE A 70 -1.47 8.41 -6.66
C ILE A 70 -2.01 8.04 -5.28
N PHE A 71 -1.67 8.83 -4.25
CA PHE A 71 -1.90 8.47 -2.85
C PHE A 71 -2.96 9.32 -2.12
N GLY A 72 -3.30 10.51 -2.63
CA GLY A 72 -4.11 11.51 -1.91
C GLY A 72 -5.45 10.98 -1.40
N ASP A 73 -6.27 10.45 -2.31
CA ASP A 73 -7.57 9.86 -1.96
C ASP A 73 -7.49 8.36 -1.62
N ALA A 74 -6.32 7.75 -1.83
CA ALA A 74 -6.11 6.31 -1.67
C ALA A 74 -5.80 5.90 -0.22
N VAL A 75 -5.34 6.84 0.62
CA VAL A 75 -5.09 6.56 2.05
C VAL A 75 -6.41 6.57 2.82
N VAL A 76 -7.00 5.40 3.01
CA VAL A 76 -8.23 5.21 3.80
C VAL A 76 -7.94 4.96 5.28
N LEU A 77 -6.73 4.49 5.60
CA LEU A 77 -6.30 4.18 6.97
C LEU A 77 -4.79 4.45 7.13
N GLN A 78 -4.45 5.27 8.12
CA GLN A 78 -3.06 5.51 8.53
C GLN A 78 -2.82 4.87 9.88
N LEU A 79 -1.90 3.91 9.94
CA LEU A 79 -1.51 3.21 11.17
C LEU A 79 -0.26 3.88 11.76
N THR A 80 -0.25 4.10 13.08
CA THR A 80 0.88 4.73 13.79
C THR A 80 1.10 4.11 15.17
N ASP A 81 2.29 4.31 15.74
CA ASP A 81 2.60 3.87 17.11
C ASP A 81 2.23 4.88 18.20
N LYS A 82 1.41 5.90 17.87
CA LYS A 82 1.05 6.97 18.82
C LYS A 82 0.11 6.51 19.92
N SER A 83 -0.77 5.56 19.63
CA SER A 83 -1.70 4.98 20.59
C SER A 83 -2.04 3.54 20.18
N ASP A 84 -2.63 2.77 21.10
CA ASP A 84 -3.07 1.41 20.77
C ASP A 84 -4.16 1.40 19.70
N ALA A 85 -5.06 2.40 19.70
CA ALA A 85 -6.11 2.54 18.70
C ALA A 85 -5.57 2.82 17.29
N ASP A 86 -4.37 3.42 17.19
CA ASP A 86 -3.72 3.73 15.93
C ASP A 86 -2.89 2.54 15.38
N LYS A 87 -2.74 1.46 16.16
CA LYS A 87 -2.07 0.22 15.73
C LYS A 87 -3.03 -0.66 14.94
N LEU A 88 -2.47 -1.55 14.12
CA LEU A 88 -3.23 -2.47 13.26
C LEU A 88 -4.33 -3.26 14.01
N LEU A 89 -4.03 -3.69 15.24
CA LEU A 89 -4.95 -4.51 16.05
C LEU A 89 -5.77 -3.71 17.07
N GLY A 90 -5.55 -2.39 17.18
CA GLY A 90 -6.20 -1.59 18.21
C GLY A 90 -5.70 -1.86 19.65
N VAL A 91 -4.70 -2.72 19.81
CA VAL A 91 -4.13 -3.17 21.10
C VAL A 91 -2.62 -3.36 20.99
N HIS A 92 -1.92 -3.25 22.12
CA HIS A 92 -0.52 -3.66 22.22
C HIS A 92 -0.40 -5.15 22.58
N ILE A 93 0.23 -5.94 21.72
CA ILE A 93 0.58 -7.33 22.03
C ILE A 93 2.02 -7.34 22.53
N ASN A 94 2.20 -7.69 23.80
CA ASN A 94 3.52 -8.00 24.36
C ASN A 94 3.83 -9.46 24.00
N PHE A 95 4.87 -9.68 23.21
CA PHE A 95 5.41 -11.02 23.03
C PHE A 95 6.45 -11.24 24.12
N ASP A 96 6.09 -12.03 25.14
CA ASP A 96 7.07 -12.57 26.07
C ASP A 96 7.92 -13.58 25.29
N TYR A 97 9.03 -13.09 24.73
CA TYR A 97 10.08 -13.96 24.22
C TYR A 97 10.82 -14.54 25.42
N ASP A 98 10.26 -15.59 26.00
CA ASP A 98 10.97 -16.42 26.97
C ASP A 98 12.24 -16.94 26.30
N SER A 99 13.39 -16.50 26.81
CA SER A 99 14.72 -17.01 26.49
C SER A 99 15.16 -17.99 27.57
#